data_AF-A0A081BUZ3-F1
#
_entry.id   AF-A0A081BUZ3-F1
#
_cell.length_a   1.000
_cell.length_b   1.000
_cell.length_c   1.000
_cell.angle_alpha   90.00
_cell.angle_beta   90.00
_cell.angle_gamma   90.00
#
_symmetry.space_group_name_H-M   'P 1'
#
loop_
_entity.id
_entity.type
_entity.pdbx_description
1 polymer ?
#
loop_
_entity_poly.entity_id
_entity_poly.type
_entity_poly.pdbx_seq_one_letter_code
_entity_poly.pdbx_strand_id
1 'polypeptide(L)'
;MKVVRLECSQCGAEIAGEFDLCPVCHLDGELKKLYDLFIKARGNLKQVQRELGLSYPTVRLRIEDMFRKLGQNERVSRDPASILTRVRSGELSVDEAEQLLRGN
;
A
#
# COMPACT_ATOMS: atom_id res chain seq x y z
N MET A 1 8.42 12.06 12.19
CA MET A 1 7.57 12.23 13.39
C MET A 1 7.88 11.07 14.33
N LYS A 2 8.07 11.32 15.63
CA LYS A 2 8.41 10.30 16.64
C LYS A 2 7.34 10.29 17.71
N VAL A 3 7.04 9.12 18.28
CA VAL A 3 6.24 9.02 19.50
C VAL A 3 7.21 9.10 20.68
N VAL A 4 6.90 9.94 21.68
CA VAL A 4 7.80 10.19 22.82
C VAL A 4 7.29 9.61 24.15
N ARG A 5 5.99 9.25 24.19
CA ARG A 5 5.31 8.75 25.39
C ARG A 5 4.15 7.85 24.99
N LEU A 6 4.04 6.70 25.65
CA LEU A 6 2.89 5.79 25.58
C LEU A 6 2.28 5.69 26.98
N GLU A 7 0.96 5.74 27.07
CA GLU A 7 0.23 5.70 28.33
C GLU A 7 -0.84 4.62 28.27
N CYS A 8 -0.88 3.75 29.29
CA CYS A 8 -1.94 2.77 29.45
C CYS A 8 -3.20 3.43 30.03
N SER A 9 -4.27 3.50 29.24
CA SER A 9 -5.54 4.11 29.67
C SER A 9 -6.26 3.36 30.80
N GLN A 10 -5.84 2.13 31.13
CA GLN A 10 -6.49 1.31 32.16
C GLN A 10 -5.82 1.44 33.53
N CYS A 11 -4.49 1.52 33.59
CA CYS A 11 -3.74 1.55 34.85
C CYS A 11 -2.81 2.76 35.01
N GLY A 12 -2.72 3.63 34.00
CA GLY A 12 -1.89 4.83 34.03
C GLY A 12 -0.39 4.57 33.89
N ALA A 13 0.03 3.33 33.62
CA ALA A 13 1.44 3.04 33.40
C ALA A 13 1.95 3.81 32.17
N GLU A 14 3.11 4.47 32.31
CA GLU A 14 3.72 5.28 31.27
C GLU A 14 5.06 4.69 30.82
N ILE A 15 5.32 4.75 29.52
CA ILE A 15 6.61 4.43 28.93
C ILE A 15 7.07 5.65 28.14
N ALA A 16 8.21 6.23 28.52
CA ALA A 16 8.84 7.35 27.85
C ALA A 16 10.10 6.88 27.10
N GLY A 17 10.33 7.45 25.92
CA GLY A 17 11.43 7.09 25.04
C GLY A 17 11.16 7.53 23.61
N GLU A 18 12.12 7.33 22.71
CA GLU A 18 11.90 7.61 21.28
C GLU A 18 11.41 6.35 20.57
N PHE A 19 10.17 6.39 20.06
CA PHE A 19 9.58 5.28 19.33
C PHE A 19 9.29 5.69 17.88
N ASP A 20 9.51 4.74 16.97
CA ASP A 20 9.03 4.85 15.61
C ASP A 20 7.52 4.63 15.55
N LEU A 21 6.86 5.45 14.73
CA LEU A 21 5.46 5.24 14.38
C LEU A 21 5.33 3.93 13.58
N CYS A 22 4.24 3.21 13.79
CA CYS A 22 3.95 2.02 13.00
C CYS A 22 3.87 2.39 11.49
N PRO A 23 4.21 1.49 10.55
CA PRO A 23 4.14 1.79 9.11
C PRO A 23 2.77 2.32 8.67
N VAL A 24 1.70 1.72 9.20
CA VAL A 24 0.29 2.10 8.93
C VAL A 24 -0.09 3.45 9.54
N CYS A 25 0.60 3.85 10.62
CA CYS A 25 0.34 5.10 11.33
C CYS A 25 0.69 6.33 10.48
N HIS A 26 1.43 6.14 9.38
CA HIS A 26 1.78 7.19 8.42
C HIS A 26 0.76 7.36 7.28
N LEU A 27 -0.23 6.46 7.16
CA LEU A 27 -1.25 6.56 6.12
C LEU A 27 -2.22 7.72 6.40
N ASP A 28 -2.56 8.45 5.34
CA ASP A 28 -3.65 9.44 5.37
C ASP A 28 -5.03 8.78 5.57
N GLY A 29 -6.06 9.57 5.85
CA GLY A 29 -7.38 9.07 6.22
C GLY A 29 -8.05 8.19 5.15
N GLU A 30 -7.83 8.48 3.87
CA GLU A 30 -8.39 7.70 2.77
C GLU A 30 -7.63 6.38 2.57
N LEU A 31 -6.30 6.41 2.62
CA LEU A 31 -5.49 5.20 2.53
C LEU A 31 -5.64 4.30 3.75
N LYS A 32 -5.87 4.87 4.94
CA LYS A 32 -6.17 4.09 6.14
C LYS A 32 -7.49 3.33 6.00
N LYS A 33 -8.54 3.94 5.46
CA LYS A 33 -9.81 3.25 5.16
C LYS A 33 -9.60 2.14 4.14
N LEU A 34 -8.81 2.40 3.10
CA LEU A 34 -8.47 1.39 2.10
C LEU A 34 -7.69 0.22 2.73
N TYR A 35 -6.75 0.51 3.62
CA TYR A 35 -6.00 -0.51 4.37
C TYR A 35 -6.94 -1.37 5.22
N ASP A 36 -7.81 -0.75 6.01
CA ASP A 36 -8.77 -1.47 6.86
C ASP A 36 -9.69 -2.37 6.03
N LEU A 37 -10.16 -1.86 4.88
CA LEU A 37 -10.96 -2.63 3.92
C LEU A 37 -10.16 -3.81 3.34
N PHE A 38 -8.93 -3.58 2.90
CA PHE A 38 -8.07 -4.61 2.32
C PHE A 38 -7.80 -5.75 3.32
N ILE A 39 -7.55 -5.41 4.59
CA ILE A 39 -7.38 -6.39 5.67
C ILE A 39 -8.68 -7.15 5.95
N LYS A 40 -9.84 -6.46 6.02
CA LYS A 40 -11.16 -7.12 6.17
C LYS A 40 -11.45 -8.09 5.02
N ALA A 41 -11.06 -7.73 3.81
CA ALA A 41 -11.16 -8.56 2.62
C ALA A 41 -10.08 -9.66 2.54
N ARG A 42 -9.19 -9.78 3.54
CA ARG A 42 -8.05 -10.72 3.56
C ARG A 42 -7.20 -10.64 2.29
N GLY A 43 -7.03 -9.44 1.76
CA GLY A 43 -6.30 -9.19 0.52
C GLY A 43 -7.03 -9.55 -0.78
N ASN A 44 -8.33 -9.86 -0.74
CA ASN A 44 -9.09 -10.20 -1.94
C ASN A 44 -9.48 -8.94 -2.74
N LEU A 45 -8.74 -8.63 -3.80
CA LEU A 45 -9.01 -7.46 -4.65
C LEU A 45 -10.41 -7.45 -5.26
N LYS A 46 -11.00 -8.61 -5.59
CA LYS A 46 -12.37 -8.66 -6.13
C LYS A 46 -13.41 -8.28 -5.08
N GLN A 47 -13.15 -8.61 -3.82
CA GLN A 47 -14.01 -8.16 -2.72
C GLN A 47 -13.86 -6.65 -2.50
N VAL A 48 -12.63 -6.14 -2.42
CA VAL A 48 -12.37 -4.70 -2.30
C VAL A 48 -13.01 -3.92 -3.45
N GLN A 49 -12.91 -4.44 -4.68
CA GLN A 49 -13.56 -3.88 -5.87
C GLN A 49 -15.07 -3.74 -5.69
N ARG A 50 -15.74 -4.80 -5.21
CA ARG A 50 -17.18 -4.78 -4.97
C ARG A 50 -17.57 -3.78 -3.88
N GLU A 51 -16.78 -3.70 -2.81
CA GLU A 51 -17.05 -2.78 -1.70
C GLU A 51 -16.82 -1.31 -2.08
N LEU A 52 -15.85 -1.02 -2.95
CA LEU A 52 -15.58 0.35 -3.44
C LEU A 52 -16.41 0.75 -4.66
N GLY A 53 -17.05 -0.19 -5.36
CA GLY A 53 -17.80 0.09 -6.59
C GLY A 53 -16.93 0.58 -7.76
N LEU A 54 -15.64 0.23 -7.76
CA LEU A 54 -14.66 0.67 -8.77
C LEU A 54 -14.33 -0.46 -9.75
N SER A 55 -13.66 -0.14 -10.85
CA SER A 55 -13.09 -1.16 -11.73
C SER A 55 -11.90 -1.84 -11.06
N TYR A 56 -11.63 -3.09 -11.46
CA TYR A 56 -10.47 -3.84 -10.95
C TYR A 56 -9.14 -3.09 -11.15
N PRO A 57 -8.85 -2.47 -12.32
CA PRO A 57 -7.64 -1.67 -12.52
C PRO A 57 -7.51 -0.51 -11.51
N THR A 58 -8.60 0.22 -11.26
CA THR A 58 -8.57 1.36 -10.31
C THR A 58 -8.31 0.89 -8.89
N VAL A 59 -8.91 -0.22 -8.45
CA VAL A 59 -8.66 -0.78 -7.12
C VAL A 59 -7.23 -1.23 -6.97
N ARG A 60 -6.68 -1.89 -7.98
CA ARG A 60 -5.27 -2.32 -8.01
C ARG A 60 -4.34 -1.11 -7.84
N LEU A 61 -4.51 -0.07 -8.66
CA LEU A 61 -3.69 1.16 -8.59
C LEU A 61 -3.71 1.81 -7.20
N ARG A 62 -4.87 1.87 -6.55
CA ARG A 62 -5.00 2.44 -5.21
C ARG A 62 -4.29 1.59 -4.14
N ILE A 63 -4.37 0.27 -4.25
CA ILE A 63 -3.69 -0.66 -3.32
C ILE A 63 -2.17 -0.57 -3.51
N GLU A 64 -1.69 -0.48 -4.76
CA GLU A 64 -0.28 -0.28 -5.07
C GLU A 64 0.25 1.05 -4.49
N ASP A 65 -0.50 2.15 -4.64
CA ASP A 65 -0.14 3.44 -4.03
C ASP A 65 -0.08 3.35 -2.49
N MET A 66 -1.04 2.66 -1.89
CA MET A 66 -1.04 2.39 -0.45
C MET A 66 0.23 1.64 0.00
N PHE A 67 0.61 0.55 -0.69
CA PHE A 67 1.83 -0.20 -0.36
C PHE A 67 3.09 0.63 -0.52
N ARG A 68 3.15 1.46 -1.59
CA ARG A 68 4.26 2.39 -1.79
C ARG A 68 4.40 3.37 -0.62
N LYS A 69 3.29 3.94 -0.14
CA LYS A 69 3.30 4.84 1.04
C LYS A 69 3.65 4.12 2.35
N LEU A 70 3.35 2.82 2.47
CA LEU A 70 3.75 1.99 3.61
C LEU A 70 5.25 1.64 3.64
N GLY A 71 6.04 2.13 2.68
CA GLY A 71 7.47 1.87 2.62
C GLY A 71 7.82 0.56 1.90
N GLN A 72 6.84 -0.14 1.31
CA GLN A 72 7.10 -1.14 0.29
C GLN A 72 7.39 -0.42 -1.03
N ASN A 73 8.52 0.26 -1.08
CA ASN A 73 9.20 0.47 -2.34
C ASN A 73 9.76 -0.89 -2.75
N GLU A 74 8.92 -1.76 -3.32
CA GLU A 74 9.46 -2.68 -4.31
C GLU A 74 10.23 -1.79 -5.28
N ARG A 75 11.54 -1.96 -5.34
CA ARG A 75 12.31 -1.41 -6.45
C ARG A 75 11.67 -2.05 -7.66
N VAL A 76 10.79 -1.31 -8.33
CA VAL A 76 10.12 -1.78 -9.55
C VAL A 76 11.26 -2.21 -10.44
N SER A 77 11.38 -3.53 -10.61
CA SER A 77 12.46 -4.10 -11.36
C SER A 77 12.37 -3.51 -12.76
N ARG A 78 13.40 -2.76 -13.15
CA ARG A 78 13.51 -2.18 -14.49
C ARG A 78 13.99 -3.23 -15.51
N ASP A 79 14.19 -4.47 -15.07
CA ASP A 79 14.49 -5.58 -15.96
C ASP A 79 13.32 -5.82 -16.92
N PRO A 80 13.53 -5.71 -18.26
CA PRO A 80 12.48 -5.89 -19.25
C PRO A 80 11.75 -7.23 -19.15
N ALA A 81 12.43 -8.31 -18.77
CA ALA A 81 11.81 -9.63 -18.64
C ALA A 81 10.80 -9.67 -17.48
N SER A 82 11.13 -9.02 -16.35
CA SER A 82 10.21 -8.86 -15.22
C SER A 82 8.99 -8.00 -15.57
N ILE A 83 9.17 -6.93 -16.36
CA ILE A 83 8.10 -6.05 -16.83
C ILE A 83 7.14 -6.82 -17.75
N LEU A 84 7.68 -7.54 -18.74
CA LEU A 84 6.88 -8.36 -19.67
C LEU A 84 6.12 -9.48 -18.95
N THR A 85 6.70 -10.08 -17.91
CA THR A 85 6.01 -11.08 -17.09
C THR A 85 4.79 -10.48 -16.38
N ARG A 86 4.93 -9.29 -15.83
CA ARG A 86 3.83 -8.56 -15.16
C ARG A 86 2.76 -8.09 -16.15
N VAL A 87 3.14 -7.74 -17.38
CA VAL A 87 2.15 -7.47 -18.44
C VAL A 87 1.37 -8.74 -18.78
N ARG A 88 2.05 -9.88 -18.91
CA ARG A 88 1.41 -11.17 -19.22
C ARG A 88 0.46 -11.64 -18.12
N SER A 89 0.78 -11.39 -16.85
CA SER A 89 -0.11 -11.73 -15.72
C SER A 89 -1.27 -10.74 -15.53
N GLY A 90 -1.30 -9.65 -16.31
CA GLY A 90 -2.30 -8.58 -16.17
C GLY A 90 -2.04 -7.68 -14.95
N GLU A 91 -0.86 -7.79 -14.35
CA GLU A 91 -0.42 -6.99 -13.22
C GLU A 91 0.02 -5.57 -13.60
N LEU A 92 0.37 -5.39 -14.87
CA LEU A 92 0.85 -4.14 -15.44
C LEU A 92 0.18 -3.93 -16.80
N SER A 93 -0.35 -2.74 -17.07
CA SER A 93 -0.85 -2.41 -18.40
C SER A 93 0.29 -2.18 -19.39
N VAL A 94 -0.01 -2.26 -20.69
CA VAL A 94 0.97 -1.98 -21.76
C VAL A 94 1.49 -0.54 -21.64
N ASP A 95 0.62 0.43 -21.35
CA ASP A 95 1.00 1.84 -21.21
C ASP A 95 1.94 2.09 -20.02
N GLU A 96 1.69 1.42 -18.89
CA GLU A 96 2.57 1.50 -17.71
C GLU A 96 3.93 0.83 -17.96
N ALA A 97 3.94 -0.27 -18.72
CA ALA A 97 5.18 -0.93 -19.13
C ALA A 97 6.02 -0.04 -20.06
N GLU A 98 5.38 0.67 -20.99
CA GLU A 98 6.08 1.62 -21.86
C GLU A 98 6.74 2.75 -21.06
N GLN A 99 6.04 3.32 -20.07
CA GLN A 99 6.61 4.37 -19.20
C GLN A 99 7.82 3.88 -18.40
N LEU A 100 7.77 2.65 -17.87
CA LEU A 100 8.88 2.05 -17.12
C LEU A 100 10.11 1.77 -18.00
N LEU A 101 9.89 1.43 -19.27
CA LEU A 101 10.97 1.14 -20.22
C LEU A 101 11.55 2.39 -20.90
N ARG A 102 10.76 3.45 -21.07
CA ARG A 102 11.17 4.71 -21.72
C ARG A 102 11.84 5.71 -20.78
N GLY A 103 11.83 5.50 -19.46
CA GLY A 103 12.48 6.36 -18.47
C GLY A 103 14.02 6.30 -18.44
N ASN A 104 14.65 6.53 -19.61
CA ASN A 104 16.07 6.81 -19.80
C ASN A 104 16.29 8.28 -20.15
#